data_AF-A0A353V7D1-F1
#
_entry.id   AF-A0A353V7D1-F1
#
_cell.length_a   1.000
_cell.length_b   1.000
_cell.length_c   1.000
_cell.angle_alpha   90.00
_cell.angle_beta   90.00
_cell.angle_gamma   90.00
#
_symmetry.space_group_name_H-M   'P 1'
#
loop_
_entity.id
_entity.type
_entity.pdbx_description
1 polymer ?
#
loop_
_entity_poly.entity_id
_entity_poly.type
_entity_poly.pdbx_seq_one_letter_code
_entity_poly.pdbx_strand_id
1 'polypeptide(L)'
;GRPHDLYALAEPPVAADLGRKLELLRQVDAATRAADPRVRQVIVSLTSEEVVMLIATASGSTVGDVRPLTRLNVTAIAEENGRREIGSHGGGGRVAFDWFLEGERWRRYAAEAARQATLKLRAVDAPAGATTVVLAPGWPGILLHEAVGHGLEGDFNRRGTSAFAGRMGQKVASELVTVVDDGTIPSRRGSLNVDDEGTPTGRTVLIERGVLVGYMQDRLNARLMGMQPTGNGRRESYAHPALPRMTNTFMLAGEDDPEDIVKSVRRGLYAVTF
;
A
#
# COMPACT_ATOMS: atom_id res chain seq x y z
N GLY A 1 -29.23 -6.09 -2.15
CA GLY A 1 -27.95 -6.06 -1.42
C GLY A 1 -27.43 -4.65 -1.42
N ARG A 2 -26.68 -4.21 -0.40
CA ARG A 2 -26.00 -2.91 -0.47
C ARG A 2 -25.10 -2.90 -1.73
N PRO A 3 -25.08 -1.82 -2.51
CA PRO A 3 -24.15 -1.71 -3.62
C PRO A 3 -22.72 -1.91 -3.08
N HIS A 4 -21.91 -2.68 -3.81
CA HIS A 4 -20.49 -2.84 -3.53
C HIS A 4 -19.81 -1.50 -3.86
N ASP A 5 -19.87 -0.59 -2.89
CA ASP A 5 -19.29 0.76 -2.96
C ASP A 5 -18.35 0.96 -1.78
N LEU A 6 -17.05 0.90 -2.09
CA LEU A 6 -15.95 0.93 -1.12
C LEU A 6 -15.49 2.35 -0.80
N TYR A 7 -15.96 3.37 -1.54
CA TYR A 7 -15.48 4.75 -1.42
C TYR A 7 -16.53 5.77 -1.87
N ALA A 8 -17.77 5.59 -1.41
CA ALA A 8 -18.82 6.58 -1.55
C ALA A 8 -18.39 7.91 -0.89
N LEU A 9 -18.22 8.96 -1.69
CA LEU A 9 -17.92 10.31 -1.22
C LEU A 9 -19.07 11.25 -1.61
N ALA A 10 -19.47 12.13 -0.70
CA ALA A 10 -20.47 13.16 -1.00
C ALA A 10 -19.94 14.22 -1.98
N GLU A 11 -18.63 14.49 -1.92
CA GLU A 11 -17.92 15.41 -2.80
C GLU A 11 -16.57 14.77 -3.18
N PRO A 12 -16.16 14.81 -4.46
CA PRO A 12 -14.88 14.25 -4.87
C PRO A 12 -13.71 15.10 -4.35
N PRO A 13 -12.55 14.49 -4.04
CA PRO A 13 -11.42 15.21 -3.44
C PRO A 13 -10.87 16.35 -4.33
N VAL A 14 -11.08 16.25 -5.64
CA VAL A 14 -10.70 17.29 -6.60
C VAL A 14 -11.52 18.58 -6.42
N ALA A 15 -12.77 18.51 -5.97
CA ALA A 15 -13.67 19.65 -5.85
C ALA A 15 -13.43 20.52 -4.60
N ALA A 16 -12.74 20.00 -3.58
CA ALA A 16 -12.40 20.76 -2.39
C ALA A 16 -11.68 22.09 -2.70
N ASP A 17 -12.09 23.16 -2.00
CA ASP A 17 -11.62 24.53 -2.22
C ASP A 17 -10.08 24.65 -2.21
N LEU A 18 -9.56 25.42 -3.17
CA LEU A 18 -8.11 25.61 -3.34
C LEU A 18 -7.49 26.35 -2.15
N GLY A 19 -8.19 27.34 -1.58
CA GLY A 19 -7.72 28.08 -0.42
C GLY A 19 -7.51 27.16 0.79
N ARG A 20 -8.46 26.25 1.05
CA ARG A 20 -8.36 25.22 2.10
C ARG A 20 -7.18 24.27 1.86
N LYS A 21 -6.97 23.83 0.61
CA LYS A 21 -5.83 22.97 0.23
C LYS A 21 -4.50 23.68 0.50
N LEU A 22 -4.36 24.94 0.07
CA LEU A 22 -3.16 25.74 0.29
C LEU A 22 -2.91 26.01 1.77
N GLU A 23 -3.97 26.26 2.54
CA GLU A 23 -3.86 26.46 3.98
C GLU A 23 -3.34 25.22 4.69
N LEU A 24 -3.84 24.02 4.36
CA LEU A 24 -3.31 22.77 4.88
C LEU A 24 -1.80 22.63 4.58
N LEU A 25 -1.37 22.91 3.35
CA LEU A 25 0.04 22.83 2.98
C LEU A 25 0.92 23.78 3.81
N ARG A 26 0.45 25.01 4.07
CA ARG A 26 1.14 25.99 4.93
C ARG A 26 1.23 25.51 6.38
N GLN A 27 0.14 24.96 6.92
CA GLN A 27 0.11 24.41 8.28
C GLN A 27 1.10 23.25 8.44
N VAL A 28 1.16 22.36 7.44
CA VAL A 28 2.10 21.24 7.43
C VAL A 28 3.55 21.72 7.34
N ASP A 29 3.87 22.69 6.48
CA ASP A 29 5.22 23.29 6.41
C ASP A 29 5.63 23.89 7.76
N ALA A 30 4.79 24.76 8.33
CA ALA A 30 5.05 25.41 9.60
C ALA A 30 5.25 24.40 10.74
N ALA A 31 4.37 23.40 10.85
CA ALA A 31 4.49 22.37 11.88
C ALA A 31 5.73 21.49 11.72
N THR A 32 6.11 21.15 10.49
CA THR A 32 7.31 20.34 10.20
C THR A 32 8.57 21.10 10.59
N ARG A 33 8.65 22.40 10.30
CA ARG A 33 9.77 23.28 10.71
C ARG A 33 9.83 23.48 12.22
N ALA A 34 8.67 23.63 12.86
CA ALA A 34 8.59 23.81 14.31
C ALA A 34 8.97 22.55 15.10
N ALA A 35 8.90 21.36 14.49
CA ALA A 35 9.18 20.10 15.16
C ALA A 35 10.65 19.94 15.58
N ASP A 36 11.60 20.50 14.83
CA ASP A 36 13.03 20.50 15.19
C ASP A 36 13.79 21.62 14.46
N PRO A 37 14.61 22.43 15.16
CA PRO A 37 15.34 23.56 14.58
C PRO A 37 16.38 23.16 13.51
N ARG A 38 16.73 21.88 13.42
CA ARG A 38 17.63 21.35 12.39
C ARG A 38 16.93 21.17 11.04
N VAL A 39 15.59 21.20 10.98
CA VAL A 39 14.84 21.14 9.72
C VAL A 39 15.03 22.44 8.93
N ARG A 40 15.70 22.35 7.78
CA ARG A 40 16.03 23.52 6.92
C ARG A 40 15.09 23.68 5.74
N GLN A 41 14.69 22.56 5.14
CA GLN A 41 13.79 22.56 3.99
C GLN A 41 12.63 21.61 4.24
N VAL A 42 11.46 22.01 3.77
CA VAL A 42 10.25 21.19 3.80
C VAL A 42 9.60 21.28 2.44
N ILE A 43 9.22 20.13 1.90
CA ILE A 43 8.46 20.01 0.66
C ILE A 43 7.16 19.30 1.02
N VAL A 44 6.04 19.95 0.77
CA VAL A 44 4.70 19.39 1.01
C VAL A 44 3.97 19.30 -0.32
N SER A 45 3.40 18.14 -0.62
CA SER A 45 2.57 17.95 -1.81
C SER A 45 1.24 17.28 -1.47
N LEU A 46 0.17 17.80 -2.07
CA LEU A 46 -1.15 17.20 -2.04
C LEU A 46 -1.54 16.85 -3.47
N THR A 47 -1.82 15.58 -3.72
CA THR A 47 -2.37 15.10 -4.99
C THR A 47 -3.82 14.72 -4.75
N SER A 48 -4.72 15.12 -5.64
CA SER A 48 -6.12 14.69 -5.65
C SER A 48 -6.50 14.36 -7.09
N GLU A 49 -7.13 13.22 -7.27
CA GLU A 49 -7.48 12.64 -8.56
C GLU A 49 -8.89 12.04 -8.46
N GLU A 50 -9.61 12.10 -9.58
CA GLU A 50 -10.81 11.31 -9.82
C GLU A 50 -10.69 10.66 -11.18
N VAL A 51 -10.72 9.32 -11.21
CA VAL A 51 -10.72 8.56 -12.45
C VAL A 51 -12.12 8.00 -12.69
N VAL A 52 -12.75 8.42 -13.79
CA VAL A 52 -14.00 7.84 -14.26
C VAL A 52 -13.67 6.81 -15.34
N MET A 53 -14.20 5.60 -15.19
CA MET A 53 -14.00 4.55 -16.18
C MET A 53 -15.29 3.82 -16.52
N LEU A 54 -15.32 3.30 -17.75
CA LEU A 54 -16.37 2.44 -18.28
C LEU A 54 -15.72 1.30 -19.06
N ILE A 55 -16.19 0.09 -18.81
CA ILE A 55 -15.86 -1.13 -19.54
C ILE A 55 -17.11 -1.56 -20.27
N ALA A 56 -16.98 -1.81 -21.57
CA ALA A 56 -18.00 -2.43 -22.40
C ALA A 56 -17.42 -3.70 -23.03
N THR A 57 -18.15 -4.81 -22.91
CA THR A 57 -17.72 -6.13 -23.40
C THR A 57 -18.54 -6.55 -24.61
N ALA A 58 -17.98 -7.42 -25.46
CA ALA A 58 -18.70 -7.98 -26.60
C ALA A 58 -19.95 -8.80 -26.21
N SER A 59 -20.03 -9.29 -24.97
CA SER A 59 -21.22 -9.94 -24.42
C SER A 59 -22.32 -8.96 -24.00
N GLY A 60 -22.16 -7.66 -24.26
CA GLY A 60 -23.14 -6.61 -23.93
C GLY A 60 -23.13 -6.14 -22.48
N SER A 61 -22.22 -6.65 -21.65
CA SER A 61 -22.07 -6.16 -20.26
C SER A 61 -21.31 -4.84 -20.24
N THR A 62 -21.85 -3.89 -19.48
CA THR A 62 -21.21 -2.62 -19.15
C THR A 62 -21.06 -2.48 -17.65
N VAL A 63 -19.90 -1.98 -17.22
CA VAL A 63 -19.62 -1.70 -15.82
C VAL A 63 -18.67 -0.52 -15.72
N GLY A 64 -18.91 0.35 -14.75
CA GLY A 64 -18.13 1.55 -14.56
C GLY A 64 -17.78 1.76 -13.09
N ASP A 65 -16.83 2.66 -12.87
CA ASP A 65 -16.32 2.99 -11.55
C ASP A 65 -15.85 4.45 -11.53
N VAL A 66 -16.02 5.10 -10.39
CA VAL A 66 -15.57 6.48 -10.16
C VAL A 66 -14.61 6.45 -8.98
N ARG A 67 -13.33 6.58 -9.28
CA ARG A 67 -12.23 6.24 -8.37
C ARG A 67 -11.58 7.52 -7.84
N PRO A 68 -11.99 8.03 -6.67
CA PRO A 68 -11.29 9.12 -6.02
C PRO A 68 -9.95 8.61 -5.46
N LEU A 69 -8.93 9.46 -5.47
CA LEU A 69 -7.67 9.19 -4.80
C LEU A 69 -7.04 10.49 -4.34
N THR A 70 -6.75 10.60 -3.05
CA THR A 70 -6.03 11.74 -2.50
C THR A 70 -4.82 11.28 -1.68
N ARG A 71 -3.75 12.06 -1.71
CA ARG A 71 -2.49 11.75 -1.01
C ARG A 71 -1.79 13.03 -0.58
N LEU A 72 -1.42 13.11 0.69
CA LEU A 72 -0.56 14.13 1.27
C LEU A 72 0.82 13.51 1.53
N ASN A 73 1.88 14.14 1.05
CA ASN A 73 3.26 13.77 1.35
C ASN A 73 4.02 14.96 1.93
N VAL A 74 4.89 14.65 2.89
CA VAL A 74 5.78 15.59 3.56
C VAL A 74 7.19 15.05 3.47
N THR A 75 8.10 15.87 2.95
CA THR A 75 9.54 15.60 2.97
C THR A 75 10.23 16.69 3.78
N ALA A 76 11.00 16.30 4.79
CA ALA A 76 11.81 17.19 5.60
C ALA A 76 13.30 16.92 5.32
N ILE A 77 14.08 17.99 5.21
CA ILE A 77 15.53 17.92 5.08
C ILE A 77 16.12 18.60 6.32
N ALA A 78 16.84 17.82 7.11
CA ALA A 78 17.51 18.28 8.33
C ALA A 78 19.01 18.44 8.10
N GLU A 79 19.62 19.43 8.75
CA GLU A 79 21.06 19.70 8.68
C GLU A 79 21.65 19.95 10.08
N GLU A 80 22.76 19.29 10.39
CA GLU A 80 23.55 19.48 11.62
C GLU A 80 25.03 19.27 11.31
N ASN A 81 25.89 20.22 11.67
CA ASN A 81 27.35 20.16 11.47
C ASN A 81 27.78 19.80 10.03
N GLY A 82 27.09 20.35 9.03
CA GLY A 82 27.36 20.09 7.60
C GLY A 82 26.82 18.76 7.07
N ARG A 83 26.31 17.86 7.93
CA ARG A 83 25.61 16.64 7.51
C ARG A 83 24.14 16.96 7.20
N ARG A 84 23.63 16.44 6.08
CA ARG A 84 22.22 16.55 5.68
C ARG A 84 21.58 15.19 5.56
N GLU A 85 20.34 15.09 6.04
CA GLU A 85 19.54 13.87 5.96
C GLU A 85 18.08 14.18 5.62
N ILE A 86 17.42 13.19 5.01
CA ILE A 86 16.05 13.33 4.50
C ILE A 86 15.11 12.36 5.22
N GLY A 87 14.00 12.89 5.70
CA GLY A 87 12.87 12.12 6.23
C GLY A 87 11.62 12.39 5.41
N SER A 88 10.79 11.36 5.22
CA SER A 88 9.53 11.52 4.53
C SER A 88 8.43 10.73 5.21
N HIS A 89 7.22 11.28 5.18
CA HIS A 89 6.03 10.58 5.60
C HIS A 89 4.84 11.10 4.82
N GLY A 90 3.80 10.28 4.70
CA GLY A 90 2.61 10.66 4.00
C GLY A 90 1.58 9.55 4.03
N GLY A 91 0.46 9.82 3.38
CA GLY A 91 -0.63 8.87 3.31
C GLY A 91 -1.84 9.46 2.64
N GLY A 92 -2.90 8.68 2.64
CA GLY A 92 -4.15 9.00 1.99
C GLY A 92 -4.83 7.72 1.54
N GLY A 93 -5.71 7.84 0.55
CA GLY A 93 -6.54 6.75 0.09
C GLY A 93 -7.66 7.27 -0.78
N ARG A 94 -8.71 6.47 -0.89
CA ARG A 94 -9.93 6.82 -1.59
C ARG A 94 -10.85 7.54 -0.63
N VAL A 95 -10.43 8.74 -0.24
CA VAL A 95 -11.03 9.56 0.82
C VAL A 95 -11.20 10.99 0.34
N ALA A 96 -12.11 11.72 1.00
CA ALA A 96 -12.27 13.16 0.80
C ALA A 96 -11.07 13.95 1.37
N PHE A 97 -10.94 15.21 0.96
CA PHE A 97 -9.91 16.13 1.47
C PHE A 97 -9.96 16.27 3.01
N ASP A 98 -11.16 16.36 3.59
CA ASP A 98 -11.37 16.59 5.03
C ASP A 98 -10.81 15.46 5.90
N TRP A 99 -10.60 14.27 5.33
CA TRP A 99 -9.98 13.14 6.03
C TRP A 99 -8.60 13.48 6.60
N PHE A 100 -7.86 14.39 5.97
CA PHE A 100 -6.56 14.85 6.50
C PHE A 100 -6.71 15.77 7.72
N LEU A 101 -7.83 16.48 7.82
CA LEU A 101 -8.12 17.44 8.88
C LEU A 101 -8.72 16.76 10.12
N GLU A 102 -9.50 15.70 9.91
CA GLU A 102 -10.06 14.87 10.99
C GLU A 102 -8.98 14.42 11.97
N GLY A 103 -9.17 14.72 13.26
CA GLY A 103 -8.20 14.38 14.31
C GLY A 103 -6.79 14.91 14.05
N GLU A 104 -6.65 15.94 13.21
CA GLU A 104 -5.38 16.53 12.80
C GLU A 104 -4.37 15.50 12.27
N ARG A 105 -4.83 14.49 11.49
CA ARG A 105 -3.95 13.45 10.90
C ARG A 105 -2.70 14.01 10.22
N TRP A 106 -2.83 15.17 9.56
CA TRP A 106 -1.73 15.86 8.91
C TRP A 106 -0.56 16.20 9.87
N ARG A 107 -0.82 16.47 11.16
CA ARG A 107 0.23 16.75 12.16
C ARG A 107 1.15 15.56 12.36
N ARG A 108 0.59 14.34 12.35
CA ARG A 108 1.40 13.11 12.43
C ARG A 108 2.37 13.02 11.26
N TYR A 109 1.95 13.39 10.05
CA TYR A 109 2.82 13.33 8.87
C TYR A 109 3.96 14.34 8.95
N ALA A 110 3.67 15.57 9.40
CA ALA A 110 4.67 16.59 9.66
C ALA A 110 5.70 16.12 10.71
N ALA A 111 5.21 15.66 11.86
CA ALA A 111 6.06 15.19 12.95
C ALA A 111 6.93 13.99 12.55
N GLU A 112 6.36 13.01 11.86
CA GLU A 112 7.09 11.80 11.47
C GLU A 112 8.13 12.07 10.38
N ALA A 113 7.85 12.94 9.41
CA ALA A 113 8.84 13.36 8.41
C ALA A 113 10.04 14.06 9.07
N ALA A 114 9.78 15.00 9.99
CA ALA A 114 10.83 15.68 10.74
C ALA A 114 11.62 14.69 11.62
N ARG A 115 10.93 13.79 12.34
CA ARG A 115 11.54 12.76 13.20
C ARG A 115 12.45 11.85 12.39
N GLN A 116 12.04 11.40 11.20
CA GLN A 116 12.89 10.55 10.36
C GLN A 116 14.14 11.29 9.89
N ALA A 117 14.02 12.55 9.45
CA ALA A 117 15.15 13.34 8.99
C ALA A 117 16.19 13.53 10.10
N THR A 118 15.72 13.88 11.31
CA THR A 118 16.61 14.16 12.44
C THR A 118 17.16 12.90 13.11
N LEU A 119 16.42 11.79 13.07
CA LEU A 119 16.92 10.48 13.51
C LEU A 119 18.10 10.04 12.63
N LYS A 120 17.99 10.19 11.31
CA LYS A 120 19.03 9.78 10.36
C LYS A 120 20.33 10.58 10.52
N LEU A 121 20.28 11.83 10.99
CA LEU A 121 21.50 12.60 11.30
C LEU A 121 22.41 11.89 12.31
N ARG A 122 21.84 11.04 13.16
CA ARG A 122 22.54 10.27 14.20
C ARG A 122 22.73 8.79 13.83
N ALA A 123 22.35 8.39 12.62
CA ALA A 123 22.53 7.02 12.17
C ALA A 123 24.02 6.68 12.06
N VAL A 124 24.36 5.49 12.53
CA VAL A 124 25.67 4.85 12.41
C VAL A 124 25.61 3.79 11.32
N ASP A 125 26.79 3.26 10.94
CA ASP A 125 26.88 2.18 9.96
C ASP A 125 26.09 0.94 10.42
N ALA A 126 25.27 0.42 9.52
CA ALA A 126 24.53 -0.81 9.76
C ALA A 126 25.49 -2.03 9.73
N PRO A 127 25.29 -3.04 10.60
CA PRO A 127 26.08 -4.27 10.54
C PRO A 127 25.87 -5.01 9.22
N ALA A 128 26.94 -5.59 8.68
CA ALA A 128 26.89 -6.42 7.48
C ALA A 128 26.79 -7.91 7.81
N GLY A 129 26.11 -8.67 6.95
CA GLY A 129 25.98 -10.12 7.04
C GLY A 129 24.58 -10.60 7.44
N ALA A 130 24.41 -11.92 7.48
CA ALA A 130 23.17 -12.53 7.90
C ALA A 130 22.89 -12.23 9.38
N THR A 131 21.71 -11.69 9.67
CA THR A 131 21.27 -11.37 11.03
C THR A 131 19.76 -11.54 11.15
N THR A 132 19.27 -11.65 12.37
CA THR A 132 17.84 -11.59 12.64
C THR A 132 17.32 -10.16 12.41
N VAL A 133 16.19 -10.06 11.72
CA VAL A 133 15.51 -8.79 11.45
C VAL A 133 14.07 -8.91 11.95
N VAL A 134 13.65 -7.97 12.80
CA VAL A 134 12.25 -7.79 13.18
C VAL A 134 11.69 -6.65 12.33
N LEU A 135 10.59 -6.91 11.63
CA LEU A 135 9.89 -5.90 10.84
C LEU A 135 8.70 -5.38 11.63
N ALA A 136 8.57 -4.06 11.74
CA ALA A 136 7.38 -3.46 12.35
C ALA A 136 6.15 -3.66 11.45
N PRO A 137 4.92 -3.60 12.00
CA PRO A 137 3.71 -3.67 11.18
C PRO A 137 3.57 -2.46 10.25
N GLY A 138 2.82 -2.62 9.16
CA GLY A 138 2.50 -1.56 8.20
C GLY A 138 3.33 -1.63 6.92
N TRP A 139 4.01 -0.53 6.58
CA TRP A 139 4.78 -0.43 5.32
C TRP A 139 5.91 -1.46 5.14
N PRO A 140 6.58 -1.96 6.21
CA PRO A 140 7.49 -3.10 6.09
C PRO A 140 6.87 -4.38 5.49
N GLY A 141 5.53 -4.43 5.34
CA GLY A 141 4.83 -5.40 4.51
C GLY A 141 5.25 -5.44 3.04
N ILE A 142 6.09 -4.49 2.57
CA ILE A 142 6.81 -4.59 1.28
C ILE A 142 7.53 -5.93 1.12
N LEU A 143 8.00 -6.55 2.22
CA LEU A 143 8.54 -7.90 2.19
C LEU A 143 7.55 -8.88 1.53
N LEU A 144 6.26 -8.80 1.87
CA LEU A 144 5.24 -9.68 1.32
C LEU A 144 4.98 -9.36 -0.16
N HIS A 145 5.00 -8.07 -0.53
CA HIS A 145 4.84 -7.62 -1.91
C HIS A 145 5.88 -8.26 -2.84
N GLU A 146 7.14 -8.20 -2.42
CA GLU A 146 8.26 -8.71 -3.22
C GLU A 146 8.44 -10.22 -3.10
N ALA A 147 8.44 -10.76 -1.86
CA ALA A 147 8.82 -12.16 -1.63
C ALA A 147 7.77 -13.15 -2.13
N VAL A 148 6.49 -12.79 -2.09
CA VAL A 148 5.39 -13.67 -2.52
C VAL A 148 4.39 -12.98 -3.43
N GLY A 149 4.11 -11.69 -3.26
CA GLY A 149 3.06 -10.97 -3.96
C GLY A 149 3.16 -11.12 -5.48
N HIS A 150 4.21 -10.57 -6.09
CA HIS A 150 4.46 -10.72 -7.52
C HIS A 150 4.61 -12.19 -7.96
N GLY A 151 5.25 -13.03 -7.13
CA GLY A 151 5.39 -14.46 -7.40
C GLY A 151 4.06 -15.21 -7.51
N LEU A 152 2.97 -14.66 -6.97
CA LEU A 152 1.63 -15.24 -6.95
C LEU A 152 0.65 -14.53 -7.91
N GLU A 153 1.14 -13.65 -8.78
CA GLU A 153 0.40 -13.16 -9.95
C GLU A 153 0.26 -14.30 -10.99
N GLY A 154 -0.97 -14.51 -11.48
CA GLY A 154 -1.36 -15.71 -12.22
C GLY A 154 -0.70 -15.87 -13.58
N ASP A 155 -0.23 -14.79 -14.20
CA ASP A 155 0.43 -14.81 -15.50
C ASP A 155 1.82 -15.47 -15.44
N PHE A 156 2.62 -15.19 -14.42
CA PHE A 156 3.90 -15.87 -14.19
C PHE A 156 3.72 -17.35 -13.87
N ASN A 157 2.69 -17.69 -13.08
CA ASN A 157 2.39 -19.08 -12.70
C ASN A 157 1.86 -19.89 -13.89
N ARG A 158 0.98 -19.30 -14.71
CA ARG A 158 0.50 -19.91 -15.96
C ARG A 158 1.62 -20.16 -16.95
N ARG A 159 2.60 -19.25 -17.04
CA ARG A 159 3.76 -19.38 -17.93
C ARG A 159 4.86 -20.30 -17.38
N GLY A 160 4.76 -20.73 -16.12
CA GLY A 160 5.77 -21.56 -15.47
C GLY A 160 7.06 -20.82 -15.10
N THR A 161 7.06 -19.48 -15.11
CA THR A 161 8.26 -18.67 -14.83
C THR A 161 8.38 -18.24 -13.37
N SER A 162 7.30 -18.35 -12.59
CA SER A 162 7.32 -18.12 -11.15
C SER A 162 7.97 -19.28 -10.39
N ALA A 163 8.71 -18.98 -9.33
CA ALA A 163 9.18 -19.99 -8.37
C ALA A 163 8.03 -20.75 -7.66
N PHE A 164 6.80 -20.23 -7.73
CA PHE A 164 5.60 -20.83 -7.17
C PHE A 164 4.80 -21.68 -8.18
N ALA A 165 5.20 -21.70 -9.45
CA ALA A 165 4.50 -22.46 -10.48
C ALA A 165 4.45 -23.95 -10.12
N GLY A 166 3.25 -24.54 -10.18
CA GLY A 166 3.02 -25.95 -9.85
C GLY A 166 3.12 -26.28 -8.35
N ARG A 167 3.22 -25.29 -7.46
CA ARG A 167 3.33 -25.51 -6.00
C ARG A 167 2.02 -25.37 -5.23
N MET A 168 0.88 -25.33 -5.94
CA MET A 168 -0.44 -25.28 -5.31
C MET A 168 -0.62 -26.46 -4.33
N GLY A 169 -1.08 -26.17 -3.12
CA GLY A 169 -1.22 -27.14 -2.03
C GLY A 169 0.09 -27.50 -1.31
N GLN A 170 1.23 -26.93 -1.68
CA GLN A 170 2.52 -27.18 -1.03
C GLN A 170 2.83 -26.13 0.04
N LYS A 171 3.65 -26.52 1.03
CA LYS A 171 4.20 -25.61 2.03
C LYS A 171 5.27 -24.71 1.39
N VAL A 172 5.02 -23.40 1.39
CA VAL A 172 5.89 -22.37 0.81
C VAL A 172 6.38 -21.34 1.83
N ALA A 173 5.79 -21.34 3.04
CA ALA A 173 6.20 -20.48 4.15
C ALA A 173 6.03 -21.21 5.51
N SER A 174 6.41 -20.54 6.60
CA SER A 174 6.12 -21.00 7.97
C SER A 174 4.62 -21.18 8.19
N GLU A 175 4.22 -22.08 9.08
CA GLU A 175 2.81 -22.30 9.46
C GLU A 175 2.16 -21.07 10.12
N LEU A 176 2.98 -20.16 10.64
CA LEU A 176 2.54 -18.87 11.19
C LEU A 176 2.08 -17.89 10.10
N VAL A 177 2.36 -18.18 8.83
CA VAL A 177 2.14 -17.24 7.73
C VAL A 177 0.82 -17.51 7.03
N THR A 178 -0.10 -16.54 7.12
CA THR A 178 -1.28 -16.47 6.26
C THR A 178 -1.29 -15.12 5.54
N VAL A 179 -1.20 -15.15 4.21
CA VAL A 179 -1.12 -13.97 3.35
C VAL A 179 -2.36 -13.85 2.50
N VAL A 180 -2.92 -12.64 2.45
CA VAL A 180 -4.12 -12.32 1.68
C VAL A 180 -3.88 -11.10 0.81
N ASP A 181 -4.53 -11.08 -0.35
CA ASP A 181 -4.75 -9.88 -1.14
C ASP A 181 -6.24 -9.53 -1.05
N ASP A 182 -6.56 -8.33 -0.55
CA ASP A 182 -7.94 -7.94 -0.27
C ASP A 182 -8.28 -6.59 -0.92
N GLY A 183 -9.02 -6.64 -2.02
CA GLY A 183 -9.47 -5.43 -2.73
C GLY A 183 -10.69 -4.77 -2.10
N THR A 184 -11.28 -5.35 -1.06
CA THR A 184 -12.59 -4.98 -0.50
C THR A 184 -12.52 -4.05 0.71
N ILE A 185 -11.31 -3.64 1.13
CA ILE A 185 -11.15 -2.81 2.33
C ILE A 185 -11.63 -1.37 2.03
N PRO A 186 -12.64 -0.85 2.75
CA PRO A 186 -13.18 0.47 2.46
C PRO A 186 -12.14 1.60 2.50
N SER A 187 -12.26 2.54 1.56
CA SER A 187 -11.47 3.77 1.43
C SER A 187 -9.95 3.58 1.30
N ARG A 188 -9.43 2.34 1.18
CA ARG A 188 -7.99 2.10 1.02
C ARG A 188 -7.53 2.42 -0.40
N ARG A 189 -6.28 2.88 -0.49
CA ARG A 189 -5.62 3.19 -1.77
C ARG A 189 -5.61 2.01 -2.76
N GLY A 190 -5.41 0.78 -2.27
CA GLY A 190 -5.30 -0.42 -3.12
C GLY A 190 -6.64 -1.03 -3.52
N SER A 191 -7.73 -0.66 -2.87
CA SER A 191 -9.07 -1.22 -3.10
C SER A 191 -9.71 -0.69 -4.38
N LEU A 192 -10.65 -1.44 -4.95
CA LEU A 192 -11.41 -1.04 -6.14
C LEU A 192 -12.82 -1.63 -6.04
N ASN A 193 -13.86 -0.93 -6.48
CA ASN A 193 -15.21 -1.53 -6.58
C ASN A 193 -15.20 -2.67 -7.60
N VAL A 194 -14.56 -2.44 -8.74
CA VAL A 194 -14.29 -3.44 -9.78
C VAL A 194 -12.87 -3.24 -10.30
N ASP A 195 -12.23 -4.33 -10.72
CA ASP A 195 -10.96 -4.26 -11.44
C ASP A 195 -11.15 -3.66 -12.85
N ASP A 196 -10.05 -3.55 -13.61
CA ASP A 196 -10.06 -2.95 -14.94
C ASP A 196 -10.61 -3.87 -16.05
N GLU A 197 -11.14 -5.04 -15.66
CA GLU A 197 -11.89 -5.97 -16.51
C GLU A 197 -13.37 -6.09 -16.07
N GLY A 198 -13.76 -5.36 -15.02
CA GLY A 198 -15.14 -5.31 -14.54
C GLY A 198 -15.49 -6.37 -13.53
N THR A 199 -14.50 -7.11 -13.01
CA THR A 199 -14.69 -8.10 -11.96
C THR A 199 -14.74 -7.38 -10.61
N PRO A 200 -15.80 -7.55 -9.79
CA PRO A 200 -15.80 -7.03 -8.43
C PRO A 200 -14.58 -7.53 -7.66
N THR A 201 -13.93 -6.65 -6.90
CA THR A 201 -12.78 -7.09 -6.12
C THR A 201 -13.21 -8.01 -4.99
N GLY A 202 -12.31 -8.90 -4.60
CA GLY A 202 -12.52 -9.87 -3.54
C GLY A 202 -11.36 -9.92 -2.56
N ARG A 203 -11.55 -10.76 -1.55
CA ARG A 203 -10.49 -11.18 -0.64
C ARG A 203 -9.98 -12.56 -1.08
N THR A 204 -8.76 -12.60 -1.59
CA THR A 204 -8.09 -13.82 -2.05
C THR A 204 -7.08 -14.25 -1.00
N VAL A 205 -7.28 -15.45 -0.43
CA VAL A 205 -6.25 -16.09 0.40
C VAL A 205 -5.20 -16.67 -0.54
N LEU A 206 -3.95 -16.23 -0.40
CA LEU A 206 -2.84 -16.65 -1.25
C LEU A 206 -2.06 -17.77 -0.56
N ILE A 207 -1.73 -17.57 0.71
CA ILE A 207 -1.06 -18.55 1.56
C ILE A 207 -1.92 -18.72 2.82
N GLU A 208 -2.25 -19.95 3.19
CA GLU A 208 -2.96 -20.29 4.41
C GLU A 208 -2.10 -21.20 5.28
N ARG A 209 -1.71 -20.72 6.47
CA ARG A 209 -0.82 -21.43 7.41
C ARG A 209 0.40 -22.05 6.71
N GLY A 210 1.08 -21.25 5.89
CA GLY A 210 2.28 -21.64 5.14
C GLY A 210 2.02 -22.43 3.86
N VAL A 211 0.78 -22.82 3.55
CA VAL A 211 0.41 -23.58 2.34
C VAL A 211 -0.07 -22.63 1.25
N LEU A 212 0.46 -22.77 0.03
CA LEU A 212 -0.02 -22.03 -1.14
C LEU A 212 -1.41 -22.53 -1.54
N VAL A 213 -2.42 -21.65 -1.51
CA VAL A 213 -3.82 -22.00 -1.77
C VAL A 213 -4.47 -21.19 -2.89
N GLY A 214 -3.83 -20.13 -3.38
CA GLY A 214 -4.40 -19.27 -4.41
C GLY A 214 -3.37 -18.46 -5.20
N TYR A 215 -3.82 -18.01 -6.37
CA TYR A 215 -3.13 -17.01 -7.20
C TYR A 215 -4.07 -15.83 -7.44
N MET A 216 -3.49 -14.65 -7.67
CA MET A 216 -4.23 -13.50 -8.17
C MET A 216 -4.43 -13.64 -9.67
N GLN A 217 -5.66 -13.42 -10.15
CA GLN A 217 -6.05 -13.67 -11.53
C GLN A 217 -6.73 -12.47 -12.19
N ASP A 218 -6.36 -12.25 -13.45
CA ASP A 218 -7.18 -11.57 -14.44
C ASP A 218 -8.07 -12.61 -15.16
N ARG A 219 -8.96 -12.17 -16.05
CA ARG A 219 -9.88 -13.07 -16.77
C ARG A 219 -9.16 -14.00 -17.73
N LEU A 220 -8.08 -13.53 -18.36
CA LEU A 220 -7.31 -14.31 -19.33
C LEU A 220 -6.62 -15.50 -18.67
N ASN A 221 -5.86 -15.26 -17.60
CA ASN A 221 -5.08 -16.29 -16.92
C ASN A 221 -5.99 -17.20 -16.09
N ALA A 222 -7.07 -16.66 -15.49
CA ALA A 222 -8.11 -17.48 -14.86
C ALA A 222 -8.64 -18.55 -15.84
N ARG A 223 -9.06 -18.13 -17.05
CA ARG A 223 -9.56 -19.04 -18.08
C ARG A 223 -8.53 -20.10 -18.48
N LEU A 224 -7.29 -19.69 -18.72
CA LEU A 224 -6.23 -20.61 -19.17
C LEU A 224 -5.80 -21.61 -18.09
N MET A 225 -5.96 -21.26 -16.82
CA MET A 225 -5.63 -22.12 -15.68
C MET A 225 -6.84 -22.90 -15.13
N GLY A 226 -8.05 -22.72 -15.69
CA GLY A 226 -9.28 -23.32 -15.15
C GLY A 226 -9.67 -22.77 -13.77
N MET A 227 -9.29 -21.53 -13.46
CA MET A 227 -9.59 -20.82 -12.21
C MET A 227 -10.67 -19.76 -12.42
N GLN A 228 -11.13 -19.15 -11.33
CA GLN A 228 -12.04 -18.00 -11.38
C GLN A 228 -11.25 -16.68 -11.37
N PRO A 229 -11.76 -15.62 -12.01
CA PRO A 229 -11.23 -14.26 -11.82
C PRO A 229 -11.35 -13.84 -10.35
N THR A 230 -10.34 -13.12 -9.84
CA THR A 230 -10.26 -12.75 -8.41
C THR A 230 -10.40 -11.25 -8.16
N GLY A 231 -10.65 -10.46 -9.22
CA GLY A 231 -10.69 -8.99 -9.12
C GLY A 231 -9.31 -8.35 -9.11
N ASN A 232 -8.33 -9.00 -9.76
CA ASN A 232 -6.95 -8.54 -9.84
C ASN A 232 -6.53 -8.12 -11.25
N GLY A 233 -7.44 -8.11 -12.24
CA GLY A 233 -7.13 -7.67 -13.60
C GLY A 233 -6.99 -6.15 -13.67
N ARG A 234 -5.77 -5.63 -13.49
CA ARG A 234 -5.52 -4.17 -13.40
C ARG A 234 -4.64 -3.68 -14.54
N ARG A 235 -4.88 -2.45 -14.98
CA ARG A 235 -4.06 -1.71 -15.95
C ARG A 235 -3.73 -0.32 -15.42
N GLU A 236 -2.64 0.25 -15.91
CA GLU A 236 -2.24 1.61 -15.55
C GLU A 236 -3.19 2.66 -16.16
N SER A 237 -3.58 2.46 -17.42
CA SER A 237 -4.45 3.38 -18.15
C SER A 237 -5.12 2.67 -19.34
N TYR A 238 -5.96 3.37 -20.09
CA TYR A 238 -6.57 2.84 -21.31
C TYR A 238 -5.55 2.40 -22.38
N ALA A 239 -4.32 2.93 -22.32
CA ALA A 239 -3.24 2.63 -23.26
C ALA A 239 -2.46 1.35 -22.91
N HIS A 240 -2.82 0.66 -21.82
CA HIS A 240 -2.12 -0.52 -21.32
C HIS A 240 -3.07 -1.72 -21.17
N PRO A 241 -2.58 -2.95 -21.39
CA PRO A 241 -3.36 -4.16 -21.14
C PRO A 241 -3.57 -4.37 -19.62
N ALA A 242 -4.67 -5.02 -19.26
CA ALA A 242 -4.87 -5.53 -17.91
C ALA A 242 -4.04 -6.80 -17.69
N LEU A 243 -3.50 -6.94 -16.49
CA LEU A 243 -2.73 -8.09 -16.02
C LEU A 243 -3.12 -8.41 -14.57
N PRO A 244 -2.85 -9.63 -14.05
CA PRO A 244 -3.07 -9.93 -12.65
C PRO A 244 -2.15 -9.06 -11.79
N ARG A 245 -2.70 -8.27 -10.87
CA ARG A 245 -1.98 -7.33 -10.01
C ARG A 245 -2.59 -7.28 -8.61
N MET A 246 -1.73 -7.11 -7.62
CA MET A 246 -2.10 -6.93 -6.21
C MET A 246 -3.08 -5.76 -5.97
N THR A 247 -3.83 -5.83 -4.87
CA THR A 247 -4.67 -4.74 -4.33
C THR A 247 -4.12 -4.26 -2.98
N ASN A 248 -4.60 -4.81 -1.86
CA ASN A 248 -4.02 -4.63 -0.54
C ASN A 248 -3.49 -5.99 -0.05
N THR A 249 -2.19 -6.22 -0.20
CA THR A 249 -1.56 -7.48 0.19
C THR A 249 -0.95 -7.37 1.59
N PHE A 250 -1.34 -8.28 2.50
CA PHE A 250 -0.86 -8.27 3.88
C PHE A 250 -0.91 -9.67 4.52
N MET A 251 -0.18 -9.82 5.62
CA MET A 251 -0.21 -11.00 6.46
C MET A 251 -1.20 -10.79 7.60
N LEU A 252 -1.97 -11.82 7.94
CA LEU A 252 -2.86 -11.78 9.10
C LEU A 252 -2.03 -11.73 10.40
N ALA A 253 -2.59 -11.12 11.44
CA ALA A 253 -1.95 -11.06 12.74
C ALA A 253 -1.78 -12.47 13.34
N GLY A 254 -0.63 -12.70 13.96
CA GLY A 254 -0.40 -13.85 14.84
C GLY A 254 -0.88 -13.57 16.26
N GLU A 255 -0.41 -14.40 17.20
CA GLU A 255 -0.79 -14.32 18.61
C GLU A 255 0.26 -13.62 19.49
N ASP A 256 1.49 -13.46 19.00
CA ASP A 256 2.60 -12.90 19.75
C ASP A 256 2.47 -11.38 19.96
N ASP A 257 2.85 -10.91 21.15
CA ASP A 257 2.96 -9.48 21.43
C ASP A 257 4.17 -8.88 20.69
N PRO A 258 4.02 -7.75 19.97
CA PRO A 258 5.12 -7.12 19.26
C PRO A 258 6.36 -6.81 20.11
N GLU A 259 6.18 -6.46 21.40
CA GLU A 259 7.29 -6.20 22.29
C GLU A 259 8.08 -7.47 22.60
N ASP A 260 7.39 -8.61 22.74
CA ASP A 260 8.03 -9.89 23.03
C ASP A 260 8.85 -10.37 21.84
N ILE A 261 8.38 -10.12 20.61
CA ILE A 261 9.15 -10.38 19.38
C ILE A 261 10.46 -9.57 19.41
N VAL A 262 10.40 -8.27 19.72
CA VAL A 262 11.59 -7.42 19.79
C VAL A 262 12.54 -7.88 20.92
N LYS A 263 12.01 -8.19 22.11
CA LYS A 263 12.79 -8.67 23.26
C LYS A 263 13.45 -10.03 23.00
N SER A 264 12.87 -10.87 22.15
CA SER A 264 13.44 -12.18 21.79
C SER A 264 14.77 -12.08 21.02
N VAL A 265 15.05 -10.93 20.39
CA VAL A 265 16.23 -10.74 19.54
C VAL A 265 17.35 -10.04 20.30
N ARG A 266 18.32 -10.81 20.80
CA ARG A 266 19.51 -10.28 21.52
C ARG A 266 20.37 -9.33 20.68
N ARG A 267 20.54 -9.64 19.39
CA ARG A 267 21.32 -8.84 18.43
C ARG A 267 20.71 -9.01 17.06
N GLY A 268 20.30 -7.90 16.45
CA GLY A 268 19.63 -7.89 15.17
C GLY A 268 19.26 -6.48 14.74
N LEU A 269 18.39 -6.38 13.74
CA LEU A 269 17.83 -5.12 13.26
C LEU A 269 16.34 -5.06 13.58
N TYR A 270 15.86 -3.89 13.99
CA TYR A 270 14.43 -3.59 14.04
C TYR A 270 14.12 -2.54 12.96
N ALA A 271 13.50 -2.99 11.87
CA ALA A 271 13.21 -2.15 10.71
C ALA A 271 11.75 -1.68 10.76
N VAL A 272 11.58 -0.41 11.15
CA VAL A 272 10.25 0.20 11.35
C VAL A 272 9.65 0.80 10.08
N THR A 273 10.48 1.10 9.09
CA THR A 273 10.09 1.70 7.80
C THR A 273 11.10 1.33 6.73
N PHE A 274 10.67 1.37 5.47
CA PHE A 274 11.46 1.12 4.26
C PHE A 274 11.30 2.29 3.29
#